data_AF-A0A1G2Z6B6-F1
#
_entry.id   AF-A0A1G2Z6B6-F1
#
_cell.length_a   1.000
_cell.length_b   1.000
_cell.length_c   1.000
_cell.angle_alpha   90.00
_cell.angle_beta   90.00
_cell.angle_gamma   90.00
#
_symmetry.space_group_name_H-M   'P 1'
#
loop_
_entity.id
_entity.type
_entity.pdbx_description
1 polymer ?
#
loop_
_entity_poly.entity_id
_entity_poly.type
_entity_poly.pdbx_seq_one_letter_code
_entity_poly.pdbx_strand_id
1 'polypeptide(L)'
;MTPSANTLPAQTAITTPPSNTLPVQTTVTAPPKNIIVSLPAKVQEALPEVAKEPPKNDLSSLLASKDEDESDVVNTDTGDTYNYGDEGDAGKKSPSEGGLRAKLKMEKKGKDEQKQSLSEMLGLLEGILSAVGGLTPAQQQELNNALDEAKKGNFQPLDDFIKKMQAIPGMKNLTDMLELFKKLADLKNDVDKGKSLDDKKMDDAKKAIDALPAGVVKDALKKDMANVDKWNEVLKLLPDGPNGPGGPGGPGGPGFPGGPNFGGGMGFGGPGGYPGGAYPVYPGGYPPAGVGPAAAIGPPIADATGSGPSSVVVLRNPKDTGAAVGYVLSDQHPYTIKPGEHQSLELTSKDHWVVAFDRGGNFGTARYSLTEGTYKFIVTDKGWDLVQQKFEVTIDNSSLAADFNYVVDGQQAAVKAKQTQTHNSRFPIEIVFDRGDGSEPARKLLESGVYTVGVDSVKNRLELFPADATKLAQK
;
A
#
# COMPACT_ATOMS: atom_id res chain seq x y z
N MET A 1 31.68 26.23 -58.46
CA MET A 1 31.16 26.30 -57.08
C MET A 1 32.23 26.95 -56.21
N THR A 2 31.85 27.84 -55.29
CA THR A 2 32.76 28.59 -54.42
C THR A 2 33.04 27.85 -53.11
N PRO A 3 34.23 28.09 -52.52
CA PRO A 3 34.37 28.15 -51.08
C PRO A 3 34.93 29.52 -50.66
N SER A 4 34.28 30.20 -49.72
CA SER A 4 34.83 31.42 -49.11
C SER A 4 35.80 31.05 -47.99
N ALA A 5 37.02 31.60 -48.04
CA ALA A 5 37.88 31.66 -46.86
C ALA A 5 37.39 32.76 -45.91
N ASN A 6 37.62 32.60 -44.60
CA ASN A 6 37.30 33.62 -43.60
C ASN A 6 38.53 33.84 -42.70
N THR A 7 38.93 35.09 -42.50
CA THR A 7 40.27 35.44 -42.01
C THR A 7 40.23 36.11 -40.63
N LEU A 8 41.15 35.73 -39.75
CA LEU A 8 41.39 36.40 -38.47
C LEU A 8 42.17 37.72 -38.67
N PRO A 9 41.79 38.81 -37.95
CA PRO A 9 42.70 39.92 -37.65
C PRO A 9 43.44 39.69 -36.30
N ALA A 10 44.55 40.38 -36.10
CA ALA A 10 45.51 40.11 -35.03
C ALA A 10 45.40 41.04 -33.80
N GLN A 11 46.18 40.72 -32.76
CA GLN A 11 46.34 41.52 -31.54
C GLN A 11 47.24 42.74 -31.76
N THR A 12 47.02 43.80 -30.96
CA THR A 12 48.03 44.83 -30.66
C THR A 12 47.89 45.26 -29.20
N ALA A 13 49.01 45.50 -28.52
CA ALA A 13 49.06 45.90 -27.11
C ALA A 13 49.89 47.18 -26.94
N ILE A 14 49.41 48.12 -26.12
CA ILE A 14 50.10 49.37 -25.75
C ILE A 14 49.91 49.65 -24.23
N THR A 15 50.79 50.46 -23.66
CA THR A 15 51.19 50.57 -22.24
C THR A 15 50.36 51.50 -21.33
N THR A 16 50.61 51.36 -20.02
CA THR A 16 50.04 52.04 -18.83
C THR A 16 50.83 53.29 -18.36
N PRO A 17 50.47 54.00 -17.25
CA PRO A 17 49.19 54.08 -16.50
C PRO A 17 48.53 55.50 -16.67
N PRO A 18 48.59 56.57 -15.81
CA PRO A 18 48.98 56.78 -14.40
C PRO A 18 47.95 57.49 -13.45
N SER A 19 48.13 57.31 -12.13
CA SER A 19 47.81 58.21 -10.99
C SER A 19 46.36 58.49 -10.47
N ASN A 20 46.14 58.10 -9.20
CA ASN A 20 45.33 58.70 -8.11
C ASN A 20 44.03 59.51 -8.36
N THR A 21 42.94 59.03 -7.75
CA THR A 21 42.21 59.81 -6.71
C THR A 21 41.47 58.91 -5.71
N LEU A 22 41.40 59.34 -4.44
CA LEU A 22 40.52 58.83 -3.36
C LEU A 22 39.14 59.54 -3.46
N PRO A 23 38.00 59.01 -2.92
CA PRO A 23 37.79 59.01 -1.46
C PRO A 23 36.75 58.01 -0.84
N VAL A 24 36.57 58.17 0.49
CA VAL A 24 35.49 57.67 1.38
C VAL A 24 35.48 56.17 1.72
N GLN A 25 35.61 55.89 3.03
CA GLN A 25 35.21 54.64 3.67
C GLN A 25 33.79 54.78 4.23
N THR A 26 32.97 53.73 4.13
CA THR A 26 31.77 53.55 4.98
C THR A 26 31.88 52.22 5.72
N THR A 27 32.00 52.30 7.05
CA THR A 27 32.09 51.13 7.92
C THR A 27 30.71 50.50 8.11
N VAL A 28 30.55 49.22 7.75
CA VAL A 28 29.40 48.40 8.14
C VAL A 28 29.88 47.33 9.12
N THR A 29 29.27 47.29 10.30
CA THR A 29 29.70 46.44 11.42
C THR A 29 29.37 44.98 11.18
N ALA A 30 30.34 44.08 11.34
CA ALA A 30 30.11 42.64 11.28
C ALA A 30 29.45 42.11 12.58
N PRO A 31 28.49 41.18 12.51
CA PRO A 31 27.93 40.52 13.69
C PRO A 31 28.96 39.59 14.38
N PRO A 32 28.78 39.27 15.67
CA PRO A 32 29.79 38.60 16.48
C PRO A 32 30.02 37.13 16.09
N LYS A 33 31.26 36.65 16.34
CA LYS A 33 31.61 35.23 16.24
C LYS A 33 30.86 34.43 17.29
N ASN A 34 30.07 33.44 16.88
CA ASN A 34 29.54 32.44 17.81
C ASN A 34 30.66 31.51 18.29
N ILE A 35 30.51 31.03 19.53
CA ILE A 35 31.57 30.37 20.30
C ILE A 35 31.64 28.88 19.94
N ILE A 36 32.85 28.39 19.68
CA ILE A 36 33.13 26.95 19.61
C ILE A 36 33.10 26.39 21.02
N VAL A 37 32.07 25.60 21.35
CA VAL A 37 32.04 24.81 22.59
C VAL A 37 32.86 23.54 22.36
N SER A 38 34.08 23.52 22.89
CA SER A 38 34.93 22.33 22.88
C SER A 38 34.44 21.33 23.94
N LEU A 39 34.21 20.08 23.54
CA LEU A 39 33.89 19.00 24.47
C LEU A 39 35.15 18.54 25.22
N PRO A 40 35.12 18.37 26.55
CA PRO A 40 36.30 17.97 27.31
C PRO A 40 36.67 16.51 27.05
N ALA A 41 37.89 16.27 26.56
CA ALA A 41 38.42 14.93 26.35
C ALA A 41 38.78 14.25 27.68
N LYS A 42 37.89 13.40 28.23
CA LYS A 42 38.23 12.45 29.31
C LYS A 42 37.18 11.34 29.55
N VAL A 43 37.09 10.37 28.63
CA VAL A 43 36.80 8.96 28.99
C VAL A 43 37.63 8.05 28.09
N GLN A 44 38.70 7.50 28.66
CA GLN A 44 39.47 6.37 28.13
C GLN A 44 39.83 5.50 29.35
N GLU A 45 40.08 4.21 29.13
CA GLU A 45 40.24 3.13 30.14
C GLU A 45 38.92 2.52 30.68
N ALA A 46 38.52 1.38 30.10
CA ALA A 46 37.90 0.20 30.76
C ALA A 46 37.46 -0.84 29.71
N LEU A 47 38.41 -1.55 29.09
CA LEU A 47 38.14 -2.72 28.25
C LEU A 47 38.34 -4.00 29.07
N PRO A 48 37.31 -4.83 29.32
CA PRO A 48 37.51 -6.19 29.79
C PRO A 48 37.91 -7.09 28.60
N GLU A 49 39.07 -7.72 28.71
CA GLU A 49 39.56 -8.72 27.76
C GLU A 49 38.73 -10.02 27.91
N VAL A 50 38.10 -10.48 26.82
CA VAL A 50 37.29 -11.72 26.81
C VAL A 50 37.79 -12.68 25.73
N ALA A 51 37.79 -13.97 26.06
CA ALA A 51 38.58 -15.02 25.42
C ALA A 51 38.32 -15.26 23.93
N LYS A 52 39.37 -15.74 23.25
CA LYS A 52 39.31 -16.30 21.89
C LYS A 52 38.97 -17.80 21.95
N GLU A 53 37.75 -18.19 21.61
CA GLU A 53 37.47 -19.54 21.08
C GLU A 53 36.42 -19.49 19.96
N PRO A 54 36.61 -20.22 18.84
CA PRO A 54 35.60 -20.35 17.80
C PRO A 54 34.60 -21.47 18.12
N PRO A 55 33.28 -21.28 17.93
CA PRO A 55 32.30 -22.34 18.14
C PRO A 55 32.46 -23.45 17.10
N LYS A 56 32.53 -24.70 17.57
CA LYS A 56 32.45 -25.89 16.72
C LYS A 56 30.98 -26.21 16.47
N ASN A 57 30.50 -25.98 15.24
CA ASN A 57 29.19 -26.45 14.82
C ASN A 57 29.25 -27.95 14.52
N ASP A 58 28.82 -28.78 15.46
CA ASP A 58 28.53 -30.19 15.22
C ASP A 58 27.02 -30.32 14.94
N LEU A 59 26.68 -30.79 13.74
CA LEU A 59 25.31 -30.78 13.18
C LEU A 59 24.69 -32.19 13.11
N SER A 60 25.24 -33.13 13.87
CA SER A 60 25.10 -34.58 13.65
C SER A 60 23.96 -35.26 14.43
N SER A 61 23.03 -34.51 15.04
CA SER A 61 22.10 -35.02 16.07
C SER A 61 20.60 -34.87 15.77
N LEU A 62 20.20 -34.45 14.56
CA LEU A 62 18.80 -34.15 14.20
C LEU A 62 18.11 -35.20 13.30
N LEU A 63 18.63 -36.44 13.23
CA LEU A 63 18.01 -37.56 12.52
C LEU A 63 17.92 -38.82 13.41
N ALA A 64 16.86 -38.90 14.20
CA ALA A 64 16.44 -40.12 14.90
C ALA A 64 14.91 -40.14 15.08
N SER A 65 14.25 -40.98 14.27
CA SER A 65 12.97 -41.67 14.50
C SER A 65 12.04 -41.23 15.64
N LYS A 66 10.75 -41.05 15.32
CA LYS A 66 9.74 -41.95 15.89
C LYS A 66 8.54 -42.15 14.96
N ASP A 67 8.43 -43.35 14.41
CA ASP A 67 7.19 -43.89 13.85
C ASP A 67 6.37 -44.49 14.99
N GLU A 68 5.05 -44.24 15.03
CA GLU A 68 4.06 -45.11 15.68
C GLU A 68 2.79 -45.14 14.83
N ASP A 69 2.27 -46.35 14.57
CA ASP A 69 1.02 -46.59 13.86
C ASP A 69 -0.20 -46.19 14.69
N GLU A 70 -1.30 -45.80 14.04
CA GLU A 70 -2.63 -46.21 14.49
C GLU A 70 -3.58 -46.40 13.30
N SER A 71 -4.54 -47.32 13.44
CA SER A 71 -5.12 -48.09 12.33
C SER A 71 -6.61 -47.86 12.06
N ASP A 72 -7.01 -48.07 10.80
CA ASP A 72 -8.32 -48.60 10.35
C ASP A 72 -9.58 -48.26 11.16
N VAL A 73 -10.40 -47.36 10.62
CA VAL A 73 -11.87 -47.52 10.64
C VAL A 73 -12.42 -47.32 9.24
N VAL A 74 -12.78 -48.41 8.57
CA VAL A 74 -13.62 -48.36 7.37
C VAL A 74 -15.06 -48.10 7.79
N ASN A 75 -15.70 -47.09 7.21
CA ASN A 75 -17.16 -46.99 7.20
C ASN A 75 -17.65 -46.57 5.82
N THR A 76 -18.26 -47.50 5.10
CA THR A 76 -18.91 -47.27 3.81
C THR A 76 -20.39 -46.98 4.04
N ASP A 77 -20.83 -45.75 3.79
CA ASP A 77 -22.24 -45.42 3.69
C ASP A 77 -22.53 -44.75 2.35
N THR A 78 -23.64 -45.13 1.72
CA THR A 78 -24.00 -44.77 0.34
C THR A 78 -25.23 -43.87 0.35
N GLY A 79 -25.01 -42.55 0.36
CA GLY A 79 -26.07 -41.54 0.34
C GLY A 79 -26.44 -41.09 -1.08
N ASP A 80 -27.73 -41.19 -1.42
CA ASP A 80 -28.27 -41.00 -2.78
C ASP A 80 -27.99 -39.64 -3.43
N THR A 81 -27.58 -39.66 -4.70
CA THR A 81 -27.54 -38.47 -5.56
C THR A 81 -28.95 -38.12 -6.07
N TYR A 82 -29.60 -37.15 -5.41
CA TYR A 82 -30.86 -36.58 -5.91
C TYR A 82 -30.63 -35.72 -7.15
N ASN A 83 -30.88 -36.30 -8.32
CA ASN A 83 -30.82 -35.63 -9.61
C ASN A 83 -32.13 -34.86 -9.86
N TYR A 84 -32.14 -33.55 -9.62
CA TYR A 84 -33.29 -32.71 -9.94
C TYR A 84 -33.30 -32.33 -11.42
N GLY A 85 -34.40 -32.65 -12.10
CA GLY A 85 -34.54 -32.49 -13.54
C GLY A 85 -34.66 -31.04 -14.01
N ASP A 86 -34.28 -30.83 -15.27
CA ASP A 86 -34.52 -29.63 -16.05
C ASP A 86 -36.02 -29.54 -16.43
N GLU A 87 -36.74 -28.59 -15.83
CA GLU A 87 -37.96 -28.00 -16.41
C GLU A 87 -37.89 -26.48 -16.29
N GLY A 88 -38.00 -25.79 -17.42
CA GLY A 88 -37.76 -24.35 -17.49
C GLY A 88 -39.00 -23.50 -17.22
N ASP A 89 -38.87 -22.55 -16.29
CA ASP A 89 -39.67 -21.32 -16.29
C ASP A 89 -38.74 -20.09 -16.27
N ALA A 90 -39.02 -19.14 -17.16
CA ALA A 90 -38.26 -17.89 -17.30
C ALA A 90 -38.73 -16.85 -16.26
N GLY A 91 -38.75 -17.27 -14.99
CA GLY A 91 -39.18 -16.46 -13.85
C GLY A 91 -38.44 -15.13 -13.77
N LYS A 92 -39.19 -14.03 -13.81
CA LYS A 92 -38.66 -12.66 -13.75
C LYS A 92 -37.88 -12.46 -12.44
N LYS A 93 -36.55 -12.46 -12.50
CA LYS A 93 -35.69 -12.14 -11.34
C LYS A 93 -36.08 -10.77 -10.78
N SER A 94 -36.48 -10.73 -9.51
CA SER A 94 -36.89 -9.49 -8.85
C SER A 94 -35.71 -8.50 -8.82
N PRO A 95 -35.91 -7.21 -9.19
CA PRO A 95 -34.88 -6.19 -9.08
C PRO A 95 -34.31 -5.99 -7.67
N SER A 96 -35.00 -6.48 -6.63
CA SER A 96 -34.58 -6.32 -5.22
C SER A 96 -33.30 -7.06 -4.84
N GLU A 97 -32.99 -8.22 -5.42
CA GLU A 97 -31.81 -9.00 -5.04
C GLU A 97 -30.49 -8.30 -5.39
N GLY A 98 -30.41 -7.68 -6.57
CA GLY A 98 -29.23 -6.94 -7.01
C GLY A 98 -28.93 -5.76 -6.09
N GLY A 99 -29.97 -5.01 -5.70
CA GLY A 99 -29.89 -3.92 -4.74
C GLY A 99 -29.42 -4.38 -3.35
N LEU A 100 -29.99 -5.48 -2.82
CA LEU A 100 -29.55 -6.03 -1.52
C LEU A 100 -28.10 -6.51 -1.54
N ARG A 101 -27.66 -7.22 -2.60
CA ARG A 101 -26.27 -7.69 -2.72
C ARG A 101 -25.28 -6.52 -2.88
N ALA A 102 -25.65 -5.46 -3.62
CA ALA A 102 -24.85 -4.24 -3.70
C ALA A 102 -24.77 -3.51 -2.35
N LYS A 103 -25.88 -3.41 -1.62
CA LYS A 103 -25.92 -2.82 -0.27
C LYS A 103 -25.04 -3.59 0.71
N LEU A 104 -25.14 -4.93 0.77
CA LEU A 104 -24.27 -5.76 1.62
C LEU A 104 -22.78 -5.61 1.24
N LYS A 105 -22.44 -5.56 -0.06
CA LYS A 105 -21.05 -5.35 -0.50
C LYS A 105 -20.50 -3.99 -0.05
N MET A 106 -21.29 -2.91 -0.21
CA MET A 106 -20.87 -1.57 0.24
C MET A 106 -20.77 -1.48 1.76
N GLU A 107 -21.74 -2.04 2.50
CA GLU A 107 -21.71 -2.07 3.97
C GLU A 107 -20.48 -2.82 4.51
N LYS A 108 -20.14 -3.97 3.91
CA LYS A 108 -18.97 -4.75 4.31
C LYS A 108 -17.66 -4.02 3.99
N LYS A 109 -17.54 -3.46 2.77
CA LYS A 109 -16.38 -2.66 2.36
C LYS A 109 -16.19 -1.43 3.27
N GLY A 110 -17.26 -0.73 3.60
CA GLY A 110 -17.21 0.43 4.50
C GLY A 110 -16.75 0.08 5.93
N LYS A 111 -17.15 -1.07 6.45
CA LYS A 111 -16.71 -1.58 7.76
C LYS A 111 -15.23 -1.94 7.78
N ASP A 112 -14.70 -2.49 6.69
CA ASP A 112 -13.29 -2.85 6.61
C ASP A 112 -12.41 -1.60 6.35
N GLU A 113 -12.85 -0.66 5.51
CA GLU A 113 -12.23 0.66 5.33
C GLU A 113 -12.19 1.49 6.63
N GLN A 114 -13.28 1.51 7.41
CA GLN A 114 -13.35 2.25 8.68
C GLN A 114 -12.45 1.66 9.77
N LYS A 115 -12.32 0.32 9.85
CA LYS A 115 -11.37 -0.34 10.75
C LYS A 115 -9.92 -0.03 10.39
N GLN A 116 -9.57 -0.11 9.11
CA GLN A 116 -8.23 0.26 8.64
C GLN A 116 -7.92 1.72 9.01
N SER A 117 -8.83 2.64 8.67
CA SER A 117 -8.74 4.06 9.00
C SER A 117 -8.59 4.31 10.52
N LEU A 118 -9.33 3.59 11.37
CA LEU A 118 -9.16 3.66 12.83
C LEU A 118 -7.77 3.15 13.29
N SER A 119 -7.26 2.08 12.69
CA SER A 119 -5.93 1.54 13.00
C SER A 119 -4.79 2.46 12.52
N GLU A 120 -4.93 3.10 11.34
CA GLU A 120 -4.01 4.14 10.85
C GLU A 120 -3.96 5.33 11.81
N MET A 121 -5.13 5.80 12.27
CA MET A 121 -5.24 6.91 13.22
C MET A 121 -4.61 6.58 14.58
N LEU A 122 -4.76 5.33 15.06
CA LEU A 122 -4.16 4.86 16.32
C LEU A 122 -2.63 4.76 16.22
N GLY A 123 -2.08 4.22 15.13
CA GLY A 123 -0.63 4.20 14.89
C GLY A 123 -0.01 5.59 14.74
N LEU A 124 -0.74 6.54 14.12
CA LEU A 124 -0.34 7.95 14.11
C LEU A 124 -0.33 8.54 15.52
N LEU A 125 -1.34 8.27 16.35
CA LEU A 125 -1.35 8.66 17.75
C LEU A 125 -0.12 8.12 18.47
N GLU A 126 0.20 6.82 18.38
CA GLU A 126 1.37 6.21 19.06
C GLU A 126 2.69 6.89 18.70
N GLY A 127 2.90 7.23 17.42
CA GLY A 127 4.07 7.97 16.96
C GLY A 127 4.15 9.40 17.51
N ILE A 128 3.02 10.13 17.48
CA ILE A 128 2.91 11.49 18.00
C ILE A 128 3.07 11.54 19.52
N LEU A 129 2.43 10.62 20.24
CA LEU A 129 2.48 10.50 21.69
C LEU A 129 3.88 10.14 22.19
N SER A 130 4.64 9.35 21.43
CA SER A 130 6.04 9.07 21.70
C SER A 130 6.96 10.29 21.52
N ALA A 131 6.48 11.35 20.87
CA ALA A 131 7.14 12.65 20.80
C ALA A 131 6.59 13.70 21.80
N VAL A 132 5.48 13.41 22.50
CA VAL A 132 4.94 14.27 23.57
C VAL A 132 5.75 14.06 24.85
N GLY A 133 6.84 14.82 24.98
CA GLY A 133 7.64 14.88 26.21
C GLY A 133 6.78 15.32 27.40
N GLY A 134 6.89 14.59 28.53
CA GLY A 134 6.13 14.83 29.76
C GLY A 134 5.45 13.58 30.33
N LEU A 135 5.25 12.55 29.50
CA LEU A 135 4.89 11.21 29.99
C LEU A 135 6.12 10.51 30.59
N THR A 136 5.95 9.86 31.73
CA THR A 136 6.91 8.86 32.24
C THR A 136 6.78 7.55 31.44
N PRO A 137 7.82 6.69 31.40
CA PRO A 137 7.75 5.40 30.70
C PRO A 137 6.57 4.52 31.13
N ALA A 138 6.19 4.56 32.42
CA ALA A 138 5.03 3.84 32.93
C ALA A 138 3.70 4.40 32.39
N GLN A 139 3.57 5.73 32.25
CA GLN A 139 2.38 6.35 31.66
C GLN A 139 2.32 6.14 30.14
N GLN A 140 3.48 6.13 29.45
CA GLN A 140 3.55 5.79 28.03
C GLN A 140 3.14 4.33 27.79
N GLN A 141 3.57 3.40 28.65
CA GLN A 141 3.11 2.02 28.61
C GLN A 141 1.61 1.88 28.93
N GLU A 142 1.09 2.62 29.92
CA GLU A 142 -0.35 2.63 30.22
C GLU A 142 -1.17 3.14 29.03
N LEU A 143 -0.69 4.20 28.35
CA LEU A 143 -1.32 4.76 27.15
C LEU A 143 -1.29 3.77 25.98
N ASN A 144 -0.15 3.14 25.70
CA ASN A 144 -0.05 2.14 24.63
C ASN A 144 -1.01 0.96 24.88
N ASN A 145 -1.08 0.45 26.12
CA ASN A 145 -2.05 -0.59 26.51
C ASN A 145 -3.51 -0.12 26.29
N ALA A 146 -3.82 1.14 26.61
CA ALA A 146 -5.15 1.71 26.42
C ALA A 146 -5.52 1.92 24.94
N LEU A 147 -4.54 2.25 24.09
CA LEU A 147 -4.70 2.34 22.64
C LEU A 147 -4.88 0.95 22.00
N ASP A 148 -4.15 -0.07 22.46
CA ASP A 148 -4.34 -1.46 22.03
C ASP A 148 -5.71 -2.03 22.43
N GLU A 149 -6.27 -1.64 23.59
CA GLU A 149 -7.65 -1.95 23.95
C GLU A 149 -8.65 -1.17 23.08
N ALA A 150 -8.38 0.10 22.76
CA ALA A 150 -9.20 0.88 21.82
C ALA A 150 -9.21 0.29 20.39
N LYS A 151 -8.10 -0.30 19.90
CA LYS A 151 -8.05 -1.07 18.64
C LYS A 151 -9.04 -2.25 18.64
N LYS A 152 -9.33 -2.82 19.82
CA LYS A 152 -10.28 -3.93 20.03
C LYS A 152 -11.71 -3.43 20.29
N GLY A 153 -11.94 -2.11 20.29
CA GLY A 153 -13.22 -1.47 20.61
C GLY A 153 -13.48 -1.24 22.10
N ASN A 154 -12.50 -1.49 22.97
CA ASN A 154 -12.60 -1.28 24.42
C ASN A 154 -11.99 0.08 24.82
N PHE A 155 -12.83 1.13 24.90
CA PHE A 155 -12.39 2.49 25.20
C PHE A 155 -12.30 2.81 26.71
N GLN A 156 -12.73 1.91 27.60
CA GLN A 156 -12.73 2.16 29.05
C GLN A 156 -11.30 2.42 29.62
N PRO A 157 -10.25 1.67 29.23
CA PRO A 157 -8.88 1.98 29.65
C PRO A 157 -8.40 3.36 29.17
N LEU A 158 -8.86 3.80 27.99
CA LEU A 158 -8.53 5.12 27.45
C LEU A 158 -9.23 6.24 28.22
N ASP A 159 -10.50 6.07 28.59
CA ASP A 159 -11.22 7.00 29.47
C ASP A 159 -10.53 7.14 30.84
N ASP A 160 -10.07 6.03 31.43
CA ASP A 160 -9.41 6.05 32.73
C ASP A 160 -7.99 6.64 32.66
N PHE A 161 -7.28 6.44 31.55
CA PHE A 161 -6.03 7.15 31.26
C PHE A 161 -6.26 8.66 31.08
N ILE A 162 -7.28 9.07 30.31
CA ILE A 162 -7.63 10.50 30.12
C ILE A 162 -7.90 11.17 31.47
N LYS A 163 -8.72 10.57 32.34
CA LYS A 163 -9.00 11.08 33.70
C LYS A 163 -7.73 11.25 34.54
N LYS A 164 -6.81 10.28 34.48
CA LYS A 164 -5.51 10.36 35.17
C LYS A 164 -4.66 11.52 34.64
N MET A 165 -4.61 11.72 33.31
CA MET A 165 -3.83 12.82 32.72
C MET A 165 -4.48 14.18 32.97
N GLN A 166 -5.81 14.28 33.03
CA GLN A 166 -6.52 15.54 33.36
C GLN A 166 -6.17 16.07 34.76
N ALA A 167 -5.72 15.21 35.69
CA ALA A 167 -5.22 15.61 37.00
C ALA A 167 -3.79 16.19 36.99
N ILE A 168 -3.08 16.14 35.86
CA ILE A 168 -1.67 16.56 35.74
C ILE A 168 -1.59 17.93 35.03
N PRO A 169 -1.08 18.98 35.70
CA PRO A 169 -0.87 20.28 35.08
C PRO A 169 -0.03 20.21 33.81
N GLY A 170 -0.48 20.86 32.73
CA GLY A 170 0.18 20.85 31.43
C GLY A 170 -0.34 19.81 30.43
N MET A 171 -0.98 18.73 30.90
CA MET A 171 -1.46 17.64 30.02
C MET A 171 -2.73 17.97 29.20
N LYS A 172 -3.29 19.18 29.30
CA LYS A 172 -4.57 19.54 28.66
C LYS A 172 -4.61 19.23 27.16
N ASN A 173 -3.56 19.59 26.43
CA ASN A 173 -3.49 19.38 24.98
C ASN A 173 -3.51 17.89 24.60
N LEU A 174 -2.93 17.03 25.44
CA LEU A 174 -2.97 15.57 25.30
C LEU A 174 -4.40 15.06 25.57
N THR A 175 -5.03 15.50 26.67
CA THR A 175 -6.37 15.03 27.04
C THR A 175 -7.44 15.49 26.04
N ASP A 176 -7.34 16.72 25.53
CA ASP A 176 -8.21 17.25 24.49
C ASP A 176 -8.14 16.40 23.20
N MET A 177 -6.92 15.99 22.81
CA MET A 177 -6.67 15.17 21.63
C MET A 177 -7.21 13.74 21.80
N LEU A 178 -7.02 13.12 22.97
CA LEU A 178 -7.53 11.77 23.26
C LEU A 178 -9.06 11.74 23.39
N GLU A 179 -9.68 12.77 23.98
CA GLU A 179 -11.15 12.92 23.98
C GLU A 179 -11.72 13.06 22.56
N LEU A 180 -11.05 13.82 21.70
CA LEU A 180 -11.46 14.04 20.31
C LEU A 180 -11.31 12.74 19.51
N PHE A 181 -10.19 12.03 19.67
CA PHE A 181 -10.00 10.69 19.11
C PHE A 181 -11.16 9.75 19.48
N LYS A 182 -11.52 9.68 20.77
CA LYS A 182 -12.65 8.87 21.24
C LYS A 182 -13.96 9.29 20.58
N LYS A 183 -14.28 10.60 20.55
CA LYS A 183 -15.49 11.13 19.90
C LYS A 183 -15.57 10.68 18.44
N LEU A 184 -14.46 10.73 17.68
CA LEU A 184 -14.43 10.29 16.29
C LEU A 184 -14.61 8.77 16.14
N ALA A 185 -14.06 7.97 17.06
CA ALA A 185 -14.30 6.53 17.11
C ALA A 185 -15.77 6.18 17.47
N ASP A 186 -16.40 6.92 18.39
CA ASP A 186 -17.82 6.78 18.72
C ASP A 186 -18.72 7.11 17.52
N LEU A 187 -18.37 8.11 16.69
CA LEU A 187 -19.09 8.41 15.45
C LEU A 187 -18.99 7.28 14.41
N LYS A 188 -17.78 6.75 14.16
CA LYS A 188 -17.59 5.55 13.31
C LYS A 188 -18.41 4.37 13.83
N ASN A 189 -18.40 4.14 15.15
CA ASN A 189 -19.14 3.08 15.83
C ASN A 189 -20.67 3.21 15.75
N ASP A 190 -21.24 4.40 15.55
CA ASP A 190 -22.68 4.59 15.29
C ASP A 190 -22.99 4.37 13.80
N VAL A 191 -22.12 4.83 12.89
CA VAL A 191 -22.22 4.62 11.42
C VAL A 191 -22.13 3.12 11.06
N ASP A 192 -21.20 2.37 11.65
CA ASP A 192 -21.07 0.92 11.44
C ASP A 192 -22.29 0.12 11.93
N LYS A 193 -23.08 0.70 12.85
CA LYS A 193 -24.38 0.15 13.30
C LYS A 193 -25.55 0.59 12.42
N GLY A 194 -25.27 1.25 11.29
CA GLY A 194 -26.27 1.74 10.34
C GLY A 194 -27.07 2.94 10.84
N LYS A 195 -26.65 3.61 11.91
CA LYS A 195 -27.32 4.81 12.41
C LYS A 195 -26.81 6.04 11.67
N SER A 196 -27.74 6.84 11.14
CA SER A 196 -27.42 8.20 10.73
C SER A 196 -26.94 9.01 11.94
N LEU A 197 -25.94 9.86 11.72
CA LEU A 197 -25.42 10.78 12.71
C LEU A 197 -26.16 12.11 12.62
N ASP A 198 -26.66 12.56 13.77
CA ASP A 198 -27.22 13.89 13.96
C ASP A 198 -26.20 14.98 13.58
N ASP A 199 -26.66 16.01 12.87
CA ASP A 199 -25.78 17.02 12.30
C ASP A 199 -25.02 17.80 13.37
N LYS A 200 -25.57 17.97 14.57
CA LYS A 200 -24.86 18.61 15.68
C LYS A 200 -23.67 17.77 16.16
N LYS A 201 -23.81 16.43 16.22
CA LYS A 201 -22.66 15.55 16.54
C LYS A 201 -21.52 15.74 15.55
N MET A 202 -21.85 15.83 14.26
CA MET A 202 -20.89 16.03 13.18
C MET A 202 -20.21 17.40 13.26
N ASP A 203 -21.01 18.44 13.49
CA ASP A 203 -20.55 19.83 13.61
C ASP A 203 -19.63 20.03 14.83
N ASP A 204 -19.99 19.49 15.98
CA ASP A 204 -19.21 19.61 17.21
C ASP A 204 -17.86 18.86 17.09
N ALA A 205 -17.82 17.73 16.38
CA ALA A 205 -16.58 17.02 16.05
C ALA A 205 -15.72 17.80 15.02
N LYS A 206 -16.31 18.34 13.95
CA LYS A 206 -15.59 19.18 12.97
C LYS A 206 -14.97 20.41 13.64
N LYS A 207 -15.72 21.11 14.50
CA LYS A 207 -15.23 22.26 15.29
C LYS A 207 -14.09 21.88 16.22
N ALA A 208 -14.17 20.73 16.88
CA ALA A 208 -13.09 20.24 17.75
C ALA A 208 -11.80 19.95 16.95
N ILE A 209 -11.91 19.33 15.77
CA ILE A 209 -10.78 19.10 14.85
C ILE A 209 -10.20 20.43 14.37
N ASP A 210 -11.04 21.41 14.02
CA ASP A 210 -10.58 22.72 13.59
C ASP A 210 -9.94 23.58 14.70
N ALA A 211 -10.24 23.30 15.97
CA ALA A 211 -9.57 23.93 17.12
C ALA A 211 -8.14 23.39 17.38
N LEU A 212 -7.75 22.25 16.81
CA LEU A 212 -6.38 21.71 16.96
C LEU A 212 -5.33 22.60 16.28
N PRO A 213 -4.07 22.61 16.75
CA PRO A 213 -2.95 23.19 16.00
C PRO A 213 -2.77 22.49 14.64
N ALA A 214 -2.24 23.22 13.66
CA ALA A 214 -1.96 22.67 12.33
C ALA A 214 -0.82 21.63 12.36
N GLY A 215 -0.93 20.59 11.54
CA GLY A 215 0.03 19.49 11.45
C GLY A 215 -0.65 18.13 11.33
N VAL A 216 0.17 17.08 11.17
CA VAL A 216 -0.23 15.71 10.76
C VAL A 216 -1.43 15.15 11.54
N VAL A 217 -1.52 15.40 12.86
CA VAL A 217 -2.67 15.01 13.71
C VAL A 217 -3.98 15.55 13.14
N LYS A 218 -4.04 16.86 12.87
CA LYS A 218 -5.24 17.56 12.40
C LYS A 218 -5.62 17.12 10.99
N ASP A 219 -4.63 16.93 10.12
CA ASP A 219 -4.86 16.56 8.73
C ASP A 219 -5.37 15.11 8.60
N ALA A 220 -4.83 14.19 9.41
CA ALA A 220 -5.34 12.82 9.53
C ALA A 220 -6.78 12.78 10.10
N LEU A 221 -7.06 13.53 11.16
CA LEU A 221 -8.41 13.64 11.73
C LEU A 221 -9.42 14.25 10.75
N LYS A 222 -9.00 15.22 9.92
CA LYS A 222 -9.84 15.78 8.84
C LYS A 222 -10.14 14.77 7.74
N LYS A 223 -9.13 14.01 7.28
CA LYS A 223 -9.30 12.91 6.31
C LYS A 223 -10.33 11.91 6.81
N ASP A 224 -10.22 11.49 8.07
CA ASP A 224 -11.13 10.53 8.68
C ASP A 224 -12.53 11.11 8.93
N MET A 225 -12.64 12.36 9.35
CA MET A 225 -13.95 13.01 9.54
C MET A 225 -14.70 13.17 8.21
N ALA A 226 -14.00 13.41 7.10
CA ALA A 226 -14.59 13.44 5.76
C ALA A 226 -15.12 12.05 5.32
N ASN A 227 -14.45 10.96 5.72
CA ASN A 227 -14.95 9.60 5.51
C ASN A 227 -16.24 9.34 6.31
N VAL A 228 -16.30 9.79 7.57
CA VAL A 228 -17.52 9.70 8.40
C VAL A 228 -18.66 10.54 7.82
N ASP A 229 -18.38 11.74 7.30
CA ASP A 229 -19.35 12.60 6.60
C ASP A 229 -19.98 11.88 5.41
N LYS A 230 -19.14 11.34 4.52
CA LYS A 230 -19.56 10.61 3.32
C LYS A 230 -20.41 9.37 3.65
N TRP A 231 -20.05 8.62 4.69
CA TRP A 231 -20.86 7.48 5.12
C TRP A 231 -22.18 7.91 5.79
N ASN A 232 -22.21 9.04 6.52
CA ASN A 232 -23.45 9.60 7.05
C ASN A 232 -24.41 10.05 5.93
N GLU A 233 -23.90 10.70 4.87
CA GLU A 233 -24.71 11.04 3.69
C GLU A 233 -25.31 9.79 3.02
N VAL A 234 -24.51 8.73 2.85
CA VAL A 234 -25.00 7.44 2.31
C VAL A 234 -26.08 6.84 3.22
N LEU A 235 -25.94 6.90 4.55
CA LEU A 235 -26.96 6.41 5.48
C LEU A 235 -28.25 7.25 5.43
N LYS A 236 -28.16 8.58 5.26
CA LYS A 236 -29.32 9.47 5.07
C LYS A 236 -30.04 9.29 3.73
N LEU A 237 -29.33 8.81 2.70
CA LEU A 237 -29.88 8.55 1.35
C LEU A 237 -30.47 7.14 1.18
N LEU A 238 -30.18 6.22 2.10
CA LEU A 238 -30.91 4.95 2.16
C LEU A 238 -32.34 5.24 2.65
N PRO A 239 -33.39 4.77 1.96
CA PRO A 239 -34.74 4.84 2.51
C PRO A 239 -34.77 4.03 3.81
N ASP A 240 -35.47 4.56 4.82
CA ASP A 240 -35.74 3.83 6.05
C ASP A 240 -36.26 2.44 5.70
N GLY A 241 -35.51 1.41 6.12
CA GLY A 241 -35.99 0.04 6.02
C GLY A 241 -37.30 -0.07 6.81
N PRO A 242 -38.25 -0.94 6.40
CA PRO A 242 -39.57 -1.03 7.03
C PRO A 242 -39.45 -1.54 8.48
N ASN A 243 -39.17 -0.62 9.40
CA ASN A 243 -39.24 -0.75 10.85
C ASN A 243 -40.72 -0.86 11.25
N GLY A 244 -41.36 -1.94 10.83
CA GLY A 244 -42.81 -2.11 10.89
C GLY A 244 -43.33 -2.04 12.33
N PRO A 245 -44.16 -1.05 12.68
CA PRO A 245 -45.08 -1.19 13.80
C PRO A 245 -46.00 -2.37 13.47
N GLY A 246 -46.19 -3.29 14.41
CA GLY A 246 -46.84 -4.58 14.13
C GLY A 246 -48.22 -4.41 13.47
N GLY A 247 -48.39 -4.98 12.27
CA GLY A 247 -49.64 -4.92 11.53
C GLY A 247 -50.69 -5.89 12.10
N PRO A 248 -51.82 -5.40 12.65
CA PRO A 248 -52.87 -6.27 13.19
C PRO A 248 -53.89 -6.62 12.11
N GLY A 249 -54.09 -7.93 11.87
CA GLY A 249 -55.27 -8.46 11.20
C GLY A 249 -55.40 -8.17 9.70
N GLY A 250 -54.93 -9.09 8.87
CA GLY A 250 -55.49 -9.26 7.53
C GLY A 250 -56.76 -10.12 7.58
N PRO A 251 -57.92 -9.57 7.19
CA PRO A 251 -58.91 -10.38 6.48
C PRO A 251 -59.49 -9.65 5.25
N GLY A 252 -59.81 -10.42 4.20
CA GLY A 252 -60.71 -9.98 3.14
C GLY A 252 -60.05 -9.25 1.96
N GLY A 253 -59.51 -10.01 1.01
CA GLY A 253 -59.48 -9.55 -0.38
C GLY A 253 -60.80 -9.90 -1.09
N PRO A 254 -61.38 -8.95 -1.83
CA PRO A 254 -62.08 -9.25 -3.08
C PRO A 254 -61.48 -8.40 -4.22
N GLY A 255 -61.21 -9.04 -5.37
CA GLY A 255 -60.38 -8.47 -6.43
C GLY A 255 -61.07 -7.50 -7.39
N PHE A 256 -60.27 -6.94 -8.30
CA PHE A 256 -60.71 -6.15 -9.45
C PHE A 256 -60.06 -6.65 -10.75
N PRO A 257 -60.83 -6.99 -11.79
CA PRO A 257 -60.31 -7.25 -13.14
C PRO A 257 -60.35 -5.99 -14.03
N GLY A 258 -59.34 -5.83 -14.88
CA GLY A 258 -59.18 -4.69 -15.82
C GLY A 258 -58.22 -3.61 -15.32
N GLY A 259 -57.54 -2.82 -16.17
CA GLY A 259 -57.66 -2.69 -17.63
C GLY A 259 -56.32 -2.67 -18.39
N PRO A 260 -56.30 -2.25 -19.68
CA PRO A 260 -55.21 -2.57 -20.60
C PRO A 260 -54.20 -1.44 -20.89
N ASN A 261 -53.03 -1.87 -21.37
CA ASN A 261 -52.15 -1.17 -22.31
C ASN A 261 -51.65 0.25 -22.01
N PHE A 262 -50.40 0.36 -21.54
CA PHE A 262 -49.52 1.48 -21.91
C PHE A 262 -48.12 0.96 -22.30
N GLY A 263 -47.74 1.16 -23.56
CA GLY A 263 -46.35 1.07 -24.01
C GLY A 263 -45.64 2.41 -23.84
N GLY A 264 -44.35 2.37 -23.52
CA GLY A 264 -43.57 3.58 -23.27
C GLY A 264 -42.18 3.29 -22.72
N GLY A 265 -41.26 2.84 -23.58
CA GLY A 265 -39.86 2.66 -23.19
C GLY A 265 -39.15 4.01 -23.02
N MET A 266 -38.82 4.38 -21.78
CA MET A 266 -37.90 5.47 -21.47
C MET A 266 -36.61 4.90 -20.87
N GLY A 267 -35.48 5.15 -21.53
CA GLY A 267 -34.17 4.75 -21.05
C GLY A 267 -33.67 5.69 -19.94
N PHE A 268 -33.18 5.11 -18.84
CA PHE A 268 -32.53 5.88 -17.78
C PHE A 268 -31.02 5.98 -18.03
N GLY A 269 -30.59 7.13 -18.54
CA GLY A 269 -29.19 7.55 -18.44
C GLY A 269 -28.92 8.13 -17.06
N GLY A 270 -28.07 7.47 -16.27
CA GLY A 270 -27.64 7.95 -14.95
C GLY A 270 -26.30 8.70 -15.02
N PRO A 271 -26.22 9.99 -14.64
CA PRO A 271 -24.96 10.73 -14.61
C PRO A 271 -24.18 10.42 -13.32
N GLY A 272 -22.90 10.04 -13.44
CA GLY A 272 -22.09 9.65 -12.27
C GLY A 272 -20.64 9.26 -12.62
N GLY A 273 -19.96 10.07 -13.43
CA GLY A 273 -18.60 9.77 -13.87
C GLY A 273 -17.54 9.94 -12.75
N TYR A 274 -16.86 8.86 -12.39
CA TYR A 274 -15.59 8.94 -11.64
C TYR A 274 -14.46 9.39 -12.59
N PRO A 275 -13.61 10.36 -12.19
CA PRO A 275 -12.38 10.69 -12.91
C PRO A 275 -11.29 9.66 -12.60
N GLY A 276 -11.47 8.44 -13.11
CA GLY A 276 -10.52 7.33 -13.02
C GLY A 276 -10.72 6.41 -14.22
N GLY A 277 -9.62 5.95 -14.83
CA GLY A 277 -9.66 5.27 -16.12
C GLY A 277 -10.63 4.09 -16.17
N ALA A 278 -11.60 4.14 -17.07
CA ALA A 278 -12.49 3.02 -17.32
C ALA A 278 -11.69 1.85 -17.90
N TYR A 279 -11.49 0.80 -17.09
CA TYR A 279 -11.00 -0.48 -17.60
C TYR A 279 -11.95 -0.96 -18.70
N PRO A 280 -11.45 -1.35 -19.89
CA PRO A 280 -12.30 -1.82 -20.96
C PRO A 280 -12.87 -3.18 -20.58
N VAL A 281 -14.13 -3.18 -20.13
CA VAL A 281 -14.92 -4.40 -19.94
C VAL A 281 -15.20 -4.97 -21.32
N TYR A 282 -14.27 -5.78 -21.82
CA TYR A 282 -14.42 -6.46 -23.11
C TYR A 282 -15.63 -7.43 -23.03
N PRO A 283 -16.53 -7.44 -24.03
CA PRO A 283 -17.64 -8.38 -24.05
C PRO A 283 -17.13 -9.83 -24.00
N GLY A 284 -17.39 -10.51 -22.89
CA GLY A 284 -16.80 -11.82 -22.55
C GLY A 284 -17.28 -12.97 -23.42
N GLY A 285 -16.77 -13.04 -24.65
CA GLY A 285 -16.77 -14.26 -25.44
C GLY A 285 -15.67 -15.19 -24.95
N TYR A 286 -16.04 -16.27 -24.25
CA TYR A 286 -15.12 -17.38 -23.98
C TYR A 286 -14.54 -17.89 -25.31
N PRO A 287 -13.26 -18.31 -25.36
CA PRO A 287 -12.70 -18.93 -26.55
C PRO A 287 -13.53 -20.19 -26.90
N PRO A 288 -13.79 -20.46 -28.19
CA PRO A 288 -14.73 -21.50 -28.59
C PRO A 288 -14.31 -22.88 -28.09
N ALA A 289 -15.23 -23.57 -27.42
CA ALA A 289 -15.01 -24.88 -26.83
C ALA A 289 -14.63 -25.90 -27.92
N GLY A 290 -13.37 -26.33 -27.93
CA GLY A 290 -12.82 -27.25 -28.92
C GLY A 290 -11.29 -27.36 -28.90
N VAL A 291 -10.59 -26.29 -28.52
CA VAL A 291 -9.15 -26.33 -28.22
C VAL A 291 -8.95 -25.88 -26.78
N GLY A 292 -8.88 -26.85 -25.87
CA GLY A 292 -8.57 -26.57 -24.46
C GLY A 292 -7.20 -25.88 -24.36
N PRO A 293 -7.08 -24.75 -23.64
CA PRO A 293 -5.79 -24.10 -23.43
C PRO A 293 -4.85 -25.06 -22.68
N ALA A 294 -3.57 -25.06 -23.03
CA ALA A 294 -2.59 -25.85 -22.30
C ALA A 294 -2.55 -25.37 -20.84
N ALA A 295 -2.89 -26.24 -19.90
CA ALA A 295 -2.75 -25.97 -18.48
C ALA A 295 -1.27 -25.71 -18.18
N ALA A 296 -0.98 -24.56 -17.58
CA ALA A 296 0.39 -24.24 -17.18
C ALA A 296 0.78 -25.09 -15.97
N ILE A 297 2.03 -25.55 -15.94
CA ILE A 297 2.48 -26.52 -14.93
C ILE A 297 3.30 -25.80 -13.86
N GLY A 298 2.72 -25.71 -12.66
CA GLY A 298 3.32 -25.05 -11.50
C GLY A 298 2.29 -24.18 -10.74
N PRO A 299 2.67 -23.63 -9.57
CA PRO A 299 1.83 -22.64 -8.90
C PRO A 299 1.79 -21.33 -9.70
N PRO A 300 0.63 -20.66 -9.79
CA PRO A 300 0.56 -19.31 -10.35
C PRO A 300 1.27 -18.30 -9.44
N ILE A 301 1.71 -17.17 -10.02
CA ILE A 301 2.23 -16.04 -9.25
C ILE A 301 1.14 -15.51 -8.31
N ALA A 302 1.49 -15.18 -7.07
CA ALA A 302 0.55 -14.61 -6.10
C ALA A 302 -0.04 -13.28 -6.57
N ASP A 303 -1.27 -12.95 -6.13
CA ASP A 303 -1.83 -11.62 -6.34
C ASP A 303 -1.16 -10.60 -5.40
N ALA A 304 -0.83 -9.42 -5.92
CA ALA A 304 -0.12 -8.36 -5.20
C ALA A 304 -1.11 -7.46 -4.42
N THR A 305 -0.86 -7.29 -3.12
CA THR A 305 -1.71 -6.52 -2.21
C THR A 305 -1.34 -5.04 -2.18
N GLY A 306 -1.40 -4.36 -3.33
CA GLY A 306 -1.09 -2.93 -3.46
C GLY A 306 -0.92 -2.49 -4.91
N SER A 307 -0.76 -1.19 -5.12
CA SER A 307 -0.29 -0.64 -6.41
C SER A 307 1.23 -0.70 -6.48
N GLY A 308 1.77 -0.96 -7.66
CA GLY A 308 3.16 -0.62 -7.98
C GLY A 308 3.45 0.87 -7.69
N PRO A 309 4.63 1.20 -7.15
CA PRO A 309 4.93 2.58 -6.76
C PRO A 309 5.38 3.42 -7.97
N SER A 310 4.89 4.65 -8.05
CA SER A 310 5.34 5.67 -9.00
C SER A 310 5.87 6.89 -8.24
N SER A 311 6.84 7.62 -8.80
CA SER A 311 7.47 8.80 -8.20
C SER A 311 8.28 8.55 -6.91
N VAL A 312 8.87 7.37 -6.74
CA VAL A 312 9.70 7.04 -5.56
C VAL A 312 11.11 6.54 -5.91
N VAL A 313 11.99 6.56 -4.93
CA VAL A 313 13.24 5.79 -4.93
C VAL A 313 13.06 4.57 -4.02
N VAL A 314 13.36 3.36 -4.50
CA VAL A 314 13.33 2.15 -3.66
C VAL A 314 14.76 1.67 -3.41
N LEU A 315 15.21 1.69 -2.16
CA LEU A 315 16.45 1.04 -1.73
C LEU A 315 16.16 -0.41 -1.32
N ARG A 316 16.96 -1.36 -1.79
CA ARG A 316 16.84 -2.78 -1.44
C ARG A 316 18.18 -3.34 -0.96
N ASN A 317 18.16 -4.17 0.08
CA ASN A 317 19.28 -5.04 0.42
C ASN A 317 18.85 -6.50 0.15
N PRO A 318 19.28 -7.11 -0.97
CA PRO A 318 18.89 -8.48 -1.32
C PRO A 318 19.24 -9.50 -0.23
N LYS A 319 18.50 -10.62 -0.14
CA LYS A 319 18.71 -11.61 0.94
C LYS A 319 20.07 -12.34 0.82
N ASP A 320 20.57 -12.48 -0.40
CA ASP A 320 21.83 -13.10 -0.78
C ASP A 320 23.08 -12.29 -0.41
N THR A 321 22.95 -11.02 0.00
CA THR A 321 24.10 -10.22 0.49
C THR A 321 24.58 -10.65 1.88
N GLY A 322 23.74 -11.33 2.66
CA GLY A 322 24.08 -11.92 3.96
C GLY A 322 24.32 -10.95 5.12
N ALA A 323 24.50 -9.65 4.88
CA ALA A 323 24.80 -8.65 5.91
C ALA A 323 23.98 -7.34 5.76
N ALA A 324 23.75 -6.65 6.88
CA ALA A 324 23.03 -5.38 6.88
C ALA A 324 23.93 -4.22 6.41
N VAL A 325 23.35 -3.23 5.73
CA VAL A 325 24.05 -2.02 5.29
C VAL A 325 23.61 -0.83 6.15
N GLY A 326 24.58 -0.12 6.71
CA GLY A 326 24.37 1.19 7.34
C GLY A 326 24.61 2.32 6.34
N TYR A 327 23.71 3.29 6.27
CA TYR A 327 23.75 4.39 5.31
C TYR A 327 23.17 5.67 5.90
N VAL A 328 23.48 6.81 5.29
CA VAL A 328 22.93 8.13 5.63
C VAL A 328 22.20 8.70 4.42
N LEU A 329 21.02 9.26 4.63
CA LEU A 329 20.29 10.01 3.61
C LEU A 329 20.48 11.52 3.82
N SER A 330 20.81 12.21 2.72
CA SER A 330 21.00 13.67 2.62
C SER A 330 21.89 14.28 3.72
N ASP A 331 22.91 13.53 4.15
CA ASP A 331 23.86 13.82 5.23
C ASP A 331 23.24 14.06 6.64
N GLN A 332 21.93 13.84 6.80
CA GLN A 332 21.18 14.22 8.00
C GLN A 332 20.79 13.04 8.91
N HIS A 333 20.37 11.92 8.31
CA HIS A 333 19.74 10.84 9.07
C HIS A 333 20.38 9.48 8.76
N PRO A 334 20.94 8.78 9.77
CA PRO A 334 21.46 7.43 9.61
C PRO A 334 20.32 6.39 9.64
N TYR A 335 20.45 5.37 8.80
CA TYR A 335 19.53 4.26 8.65
C TYR A 335 20.32 2.94 8.57
N THR A 336 19.61 1.82 8.67
CA THR A 336 20.17 0.48 8.44
C THR A 336 19.13 -0.40 7.77
N ILE A 337 19.57 -1.24 6.82
CA ILE A 337 18.71 -2.12 6.01
C ILE A 337 19.27 -3.55 6.04
N LYS A 338 18.51 -4.51 6.56
CA LYS A 338 18.94 -5.91 6.70
C LYS A 338 18.74 -6.70 5.40
N PRO A 339 19.39 -7.86 5.22
CA PRO A 339 19.17 -8.72 4.05
C PRO A 339 17.69 -9.13 3.91
N GLY A 340 17.12 -8.90 2.73
CA GLY A 340 15.70 -9.08 2.43
C GLY A 340 14.82 -7.85 2.66
N GLU A 341 15.31 -6.80 3.33
CA GLU A 341 14.55 -5.57 3.57
C GLU A 341 14.63 -4.60 2.37
N HIS A 342 13.63 -3.71 2.29
CA HIS A 342 13.58 -2.59 1.35
C HIS A 342 13.02 -1.34 2.05
N GLN A 343 13.38 -0.16 1.54
CA GLN A 343 12.86 1.13 1.98
C GLN A 343 12.41 1.92 0.74
N SER A 344 11.18 2.40 0.76
CA SER A 344 10.68 3.38 -0.22
C SER A 344 10.92 4.80 0.31
N LEU A 345 11.40 5.68 -0.57
CA LEU A 345 11.64 7.09 -0.31
C LEU A 345 10.84 7.92 -1.31
N GLU A 346 9.87 8.67 -0.84
CA GLU A 346 9.09 9.59 -1.68
C GLU A 346 9.98 10.71 -2.21
N LEU A 347 9.82 11.08 -3.49
CA LEU A 347 10.51 12.23 -4.06
C LEU A 347 9.66 13.48 -3.89
N THR A 348 10.00 14.31 -2.89
CA THR A 348 9.50 15.70 -2.83
C THR A 348 9.95 16.43 -4.09
N SER A 349 9.08 17.25 -4.68
CA SER A 349 9.12 17.65 -6.10
C SER A 349 10.26 18.58 -6.55
N LYS A 350 11.35 18.68 -5.77
CA LYS A 350 12.56 19.47 -6.06
C LYS A 350 13.87 18.79 -5.67
N ASP A 351 13.84 17.77 -4.81
CA ASP A 351 15.03 17.23 -4.17
C ASP A 351 15.34 15.81 -4.65
N HIS A 352 16.63 15.52 -4.83
CA HIS A 352 17.13 14.18 -5.13
C HIS A 352 17.75 13.59 -3.86
N TRP A 353 17.42 12.34 -3.55
CA TRP A 353 17.99 11.67 -2.38
C TRP A 353 19.48 11.41 -2.59
N VAL A 354 20.33 11.96 -1.73
CA VAL A 354 21.76 11.61 -1.71
C VAL A 354 21.96 10.53 -0.65
N VAL A 355 22.46 9.37 -1.05
CA VAL A 355 22.81 8.28 -0.14
C VAL A 355 24.32 8.18 0.02
N ALA A 356 24.79 8.04 1.24
CA ALA A 356 26.19 7.78 1.57
C ALA A 356 26.29 6.54 2.48
N PHE A 357 27.27 5.67 2.26
CA PHE A 357 27.45 4.45 3.06
C PHE A 357 28.91 4.01 3.11
N ASP A 358 29.29 3.31 4.18
CA ASP A 358 30.61 2.68 4.29
C ASP A 358 30.66 1.44 3.38
N ARG A 359 31.68 1.36 2.52
CA ARG A 359 31.92 0.19 1.66
C ARG A 359 32.44 -1.01 2.46
N GLY A 360 32.88 -0.80 3.69
CA GLY A 360 33.43 -1.81 4.60
C GLY A 360 34.96 -1.90 4.54
N GLY A 361 35.55 -2.35 5.64
CA GLY A 361 37.01 -2.52 5.76
C GLY A 361 37.75 -1.20 5.52
N ASN A 362 38.64 -1.18 4.54
CA ASN A 362 39.43 -0.01 4.16
C ASN A 362 38.98 0.63 2.82
N PHE A 363 37.79 0.28 2.32
CA PHE A 363 37.31 0.77 1.01
C PHE A 363 36.67 2.18 1.07
N GLY A 364 36.46 2.73 2.28
CA GLY A 364 35.97 4.10 2.48
C GLY A 364 34.48 4.26 2.18
N THR A 365 34.03 5.51 2.04
CA THR A 365 32.61 5.85 1.89
C THR A 365 32.22 5.99 0.41
N ALA A 366 31.18 5.29 -0.02
CA ALA A 366 30.52 5.51 -1.31
C ALA A 366 29.43 6.59 -1.16
N ARG A 367 29.17 7.34 -2.24
CA ARG A 367 28.13 8.38 -2.25
C ARG A 367 27.47 8.50 -3.63
N TYR A 368 26.13 8.46 -3.64
CA TYR A 368 25.33 8.49 -4.87
C TYR A 368 24.17 9.48 -4.76
N SER A 369 23.90 10.20 -5.84
CA SER A 369 22.64 10.94 -6.03
C SER A 369 21.64 10.02 -6.72
N LEU A 370 20.44 9.90 -6.14
CA LEU A 370 19.41 8.96 -6.57
C LEU A 370 18.29 9.69 -7.32
N THR A 371 17.80 9.04 -8.35
CA THR A 371 16.66 9.47 -9.18
C THR A 371 15.59 8.39 -9.16
N GLU A 372 14.37 8.68 -9.63
CA GLU A 372 13.28 7.71 -9.66
C GLU A 372 13.69 6.33 -10.21
N GLY A 373 13.37 5.29 -9.42
CA GLY A 373 13.68 3.89 -9.70
C GLY A 373 14.11 3.08 -8.48
N THR A 374 14.35 1.79 -8.71
CA THR A 374 14.86 0.85 -7.70
C THR A 374 16.38 0.80 -7.74
N TYR A 375 17.03 0.73 -6.58
CA TYR A 375 18.45 0.49 -6.41
C TYR A 375 18.66 -0.65 -5.43
N LYS A 376 19.64 -1.52 -5.70
CA LYS A 376 20.01 -2.62 -4.81
C LYS A 376 21.47 -2.52 -4.37
N PHE A 377 21.70 -2.76 -3.08
CA PHE A 377 23.04 -2.99 -2.56
C PHE A 377 23.59 -4.32 -3.12
N ILE A 378 24.88 -4.33 -3.44
CA ILE A 378 25.61 -5.50 -3.90
C ILE A 378 26.97 -5.57 -3.20
N VAL A 379 27.50 -6.78 -3.05
CA VAL A 379 28.88 -7.00 -2.58
C VAL A 379 29.79 -7.14 -3.79
N THR A 380 30.93 -6.46 -3.77
CA THR A 380 31.93 -6.41 -4.86
C THR A 380 33.33 -6.74 -4.35
N ASP A 381 34.31 -6.79 -5.25
CA ASP A 381 35.74 -6.84 -4.92
C ASP A 381 36.22 -5.65 -4.07
N LYS A 382 35.46 -4.55 -4.07
CA LYS A 382 35.71 -3.29 -3.35
C LYS A 382 34.66 -3.04 -2.27
N GLY A 383 34.19 -4.10 -1.61
CA GLY A 383 33.17 -4.04 -0.58
C GLY A 383 31.78 -3.74 -1.13
N TRP A 384 30.95 -3.06 -0.35
CA TRP A 384 29.59 -2.69 -0.78
C TRP A 384 29.60 -1.73 -1.96
N ASP A 385 28.61 -1.88 -2.84
CA ASP A 385 28.24 -0.90 -3.85
C ASP A 385 26.71 -0.84 -4.03
N LEU A 386 26.23 0.19 -4.74
CA LEU A 386 24.80 0.43 -4.97
C LEU A 386 24.53 0.61 -6.47
N VAL A 387 23.70 -0.25 -7.04
CA VAL A 387 23.40 -0.25 -8.48
C VAL A 387 21.91 -0.06 -8.74
N GLN A 388 21.56 0.74 -9.75
CA GLN A 388 20.17 0.87 -10.19
C GLN A 388 19.71 -0.45 -10.82
N GLN A 389 18.62 -1.02 -10.30
CA GLN A 389 18.03 -2.25 -10.80
C GLN A 389 17.12 -1.93 -12.00
N LYS A 390 17.34 -2.65 -13.10
CA LYS A 390 16.40 -2.72 -14.22
C LYS A 390 15.58 -4.00 -14.09
N PHE A 391 14.32 -3.93 -14.50
CA PHE A 391 13.39 -5.05 -14.55
C PHE A 391 13.03 -5.33 -16.00
N GLU A 392 13.16 -6.58 -16.41
CA GLU A 392 12.83 -7.05 -17.75
C GLU A 392 11.87 -8.24 -17.63
N VAL A 393 10.63 -8.05 -18.06
CA VAL A 393 9.53 -9.01 -17.94
C VAL A 393 9.08 -9.42 -19.32
N THR A 394 9.18 -10.69 -19.67
CA THR A 394 8.57 -11.23 -20.89
C THR A 394 7.29 -11.98 -20.56
N ILE A 395 6.16 -11.46 -21.03
CA ILE A 395 4.87 -12.15 -21.00
C ILE A 395 4.82 -13.11 -22.20
N ASP A 396 4.68 -14.40 -21.94
CA ASP A 396 4.69 -15.46 -22.93
C ASP A 396 3.29 -16.03 -23.16
N ASN A 397 2.73 -15.77 -24.34
CA ASN A 397 1.42 -16.25 -24.77
C ASN A 397 1.55 -17.31 -25.90
N SER A 398 2.69 -18.01 -25.97
CA SER A 398 2.95 -19.08 -26.95
C SER A 398 2.03 -20.31 -26.77
N SER A 399 1.54 -20.51 -25.54
CA SER A 399 0.58 -21.56 -25.16
C SER A 399 -0.80 -21.35 -25.77
N LEU A 400 -1.34 -20.13 -25.75
CA LEU A 400 -2.75 -19.86 -26.07
C LEU A 400 -3.02 -19.61 -27.57
N ALA A 401 -4.26 -19.86 -27.98
CA ALA A 401 -4.76 -19.58 -29.33
C ALA A 401 -5.51 -18.23 -29.44
N ALA A 402 -5.56 -17.45 -28.36
CA ALA A 402 -6.23 -16.15 -28.26
C ALA A 402 -5.25 -15.07 -27.76
N ASP A 403 -5.57 -13.80 -28.03
CA ASP A 403 -4.79 -12.66 -27.55
C ASP A 403 -4.98 -12.48 -26.04
N PHE A 404 -3.87 -12.32 -25.31
CA PHE A 404 -3.87 -11.98 -23.89
C PHE A 404 -3.83 -10.47 -23.72
N ASN A 405 -4.90 -9.88 -23.17
CA ASN A 405 -5.06 -8.44 -22.99
C ASN A 405 -4.90 -8.07 -21.50
N TYR A 406 -4.15 -7.01 -21.22
CA TYR A 406 -3.74 -6.62 -19.85
C TYR A 406 -3.40 -5.13 -19.78
N VAL A 407 -3.12 -4.66 -18.58
CA VAL A 407 -2.57 -3.34 -18.28
C VAL A 407 -1.18 -3.54 -17.69
N VAL A 408 -0.18 -2.81 -18.18
CA VAL A 408 1.21 -2.80 -17.71
C VAL A 408 1.60 -1.39 -17.26
N ASP A 409 2.02 -1.24 -16.00
CA ASP A 409 2.37 0.07 -15.39
C ASP A 409 1.33 1.17 -15.71
N GLY A 410 0.04 0.81 -15.70
CA GLY A 410 -1.11 1.70 -16.01
C GLY A 410 -1.48 1.85 -17.50
N GLN A 411 -0.72 1.29 -18.43
CA GLN A 411 -0.96 1.37 -19.88
C GLN A 411 -1.57 0.08 -20.45
N GLN A 412 -2.54 0.18 -21.36
CA GLN A 412 -3.14 -1.01 -21.99
C GLN A 412 -2.16 -1.68 -22.98
N ALA A 413 -2.05 -3.01 -22.92
CA ALA A 413 -1.20 -3.82 -23.78
C ALA A 413 -1.86 -5.17 -24.11
N ALA A 414 -1.36 -5.84 -25.15
CA ALA A 414 -1.86 -7.16 -25.56
C ALA A 414 -0.77 -8.00 -26.22
N VAL A 415 -0.54 -9.22 -25.72
CA VAL A 415 0.31 -10.22 -26.38
C VAL A 415 -0.57 -11.01 -27.32
N LYS A 416 -0.22 -11.05 -28.60
CA LYS A 416 -1.01 -11.80 -29.58
C LYS A 416 -0.97 -13.31 -29.31
N ALA A 417 -1.99 -14.02 -29.78
CA ALA A 417 -1.98 -15.49 -29.82
C ALA A 417 -0.66 -15.99 -30.40
N LYS A 418 -0.04 -16.99 -29.75
CA LYS A 418 1.23 -17.60 -30.16
C LYS A 418 2.46 -16.66 -30.18
N GLN A 419 2.44 -15.55 -29.46
CA GLN A 419 3.55 -14.59 -29.38
C GLN A 419 4.02 -14.34 -27.93
N THR A 420 5.11 -13.57 -27.80
CA THR A 420 5.67 -13.09 -26.53
C THR A 420 5.82 -11.57 -26.59
N GLN A 421 5.80 -10.89 -25.44
CA GLN A 421 6.03 -9.44 -25.35
C GLN A 421 6.90 -9.11 -24.14
N THR A 422 7.98 -8.34 -24.36
CA THR A 422 8.92 -7.94 -23.32
C THR A 422 8.71 -6.49 -22.91
N HIS A 423 8.66 -6.25 -21.60
CA HIS A 423 8.53 -4.94 -20.94
C HIS A 423 9.79 -4.63 -20.14
N ASN A 424 10.10 -3.34 -20.02
CA ASN A 424 11.31 -2.86 -19.36
C ASN A 424 10.96 -1.70 -18.42
N SER A 425 11.35 -1.78 -17.15
CA SER A 425 11.08 -0.74 -16.14
C SER A 425 12.23 -0.56 -15.13
N ARG A 426 12.15 0.49 -14.33
CA ARG A 426 13.03 0.75 -13.17
C ARG A 426 12.44 0.27 -11.84
N PHE A 427 11.21 -0.24 -11.89
CA PHE A 427 10.48 -0.82 -10.78
C PHE A 427 10.05 -2.25 -11.14
N PRO A 428 9.72 -3.10 -10.15
CA PRO A 428 8.97 -4.32 -10.40
C PRO A 428 7.71 -3.97 -11.22
N ILE A 429 7.48 -4.70 -12.31
CA ILE A 429 6.48 -4.32 -13.32
C ILE A 429 5.11 -4.79 -12.87
N GLU A 430 4.13 -3.88 -12.84
CA GLU A 430 2.76 -4.23 -12.49
C GLU A 430 2.00 -4.71 -13.72
N ILE A 431 1.40 -5.91 -13.64
CA ILE A 431 0.52 -6.47 -14.67
C ILE A 431 -0.87 -6.70 -14.07
N VAL A 432 -1.90 -6.09 -14.65
CA VAL A 432 -3.31 -6.26 -14.27
C VAL A 432 -4.11 -6.85 -15.43
N PHE A 433 -4.88 -7.92 -15.21
CA PHE A 433 -5.63 -8.59 -16.28
C PHE A 433 -6.95 -9.22 -15.82
N ASP A 434 -7.90 -9.34 -16.74
CA ASP A 434 -9.15 -10.07 -16.51
C ASP A 434 -8.88 -11.58 -16.43
N ARG A 435 -9.49 -12.24 -15.46
CA ARG A 435 -9.31 -13.67 -15.18
C ARG A 435 -10.17 -14.58 -16.08
N GLY A 436 -11.13 -14.02 -16.81
CA GLY A 436 -12.11 -14.73 -17.65
C GLY A 436 -13.30 -15.31 -16.87
N ASP A 437 -13.22 -15.37 -15.53
CA ASP A 437 -14.25 -15.90 -14.65
C ASP A 437 -15.27 -14.84 -14.17
N GLY A 438 -15.08 -13.56 -14.56
CA GLY A 438 -15.91 -12.44 -14.11
C GLY A 438 -15.68 -12.02 -12.65
N SER A 439 -14.59 -12.47 -12.02
CA SER A 439 -14.14 -11.99 -10.71
C SER A 439 -13.31 -10.69 -10.83
N GLU A 440 -12.80 -10.19 -9.71
CA GLU A 440 -11.92 -9.01 -9.70
C GLU A 440 -10.63 -9.29 -10.50
N PRO A 441 -10.12 -8.34 -11.31
CA PRO A 441 -8.90 -8.52 -12.10
C PRO A 441 -7.71 -9.01 -11.27
N ALA A 442 -6.94 -9.94 -11.84
CA ALA A 442 -5.65 -10.34 -11.29
C ALA A 442 -4.70 -9.14 -11.30
N ARG A 443 -3.91 -8.96 -10.24
CA ARG A 443 -2.83 -7.96 -10.16
C ARG A 443 -1.56 -8.66 -9.74
N LYS A 444 -0.52 -8.63 -10.58
CA LYS A 444 0.79 -9.22 -10.31
C LYS A 444 1.83 -8.12 -10.27
N LEU A 445 2.77 -8.22 -9.34
CA LEU A 445 3.97 -7.39 -9.31
C LEU A 445 5.15 -8.29 -9.65
N LEU A 446 5.76 -8.08 -10.81
CA LEU A 446 6.71 -9.01 -11.42
C LEU A 446 8.15 -8.48 -11.31
N GLU A 447 9.06 -9.33 -10.84
CA GLU A 447 10.50 -9.10 -11.00
C GLU A 447 10.96 -9.56 -12.40
N SER A 448 12.26 -9.49 -12.70
CA SER A 448 12.77 -9.89 -14.03
C SER A 448 12.56 -11.39 -14.29
N GLY A 449 12.08 -11.73 -15.49
CA GLY A 449 11.89 -13.13 -15.89
C GLY A 449 10.94 -13.33 -17.08
N VAL A 450 10.67 -14.60 -17.39
CA VAL A 450 9.65 -15.01 -18.36
C VAL A 450 8.44 -15.57 -17.61
N TYR A 451 7.26 -15.06 -17.93
CA TYR A 451 6.00 -15.43 -17.29
C TYR A 451 4.99 -15.89 -18.35
N THR A 452 4.69 -17.18 -18.35
CA THR A 452 3.77 -17.80 -19.31
C THR A 452 2.32 -17.57 -18.87
N VAL A 453 1.47 -17.19 -19.83
CA VAL A 453 0.01 -17.11 -19.66
C VAL A 453 -0.58 -18.51 -19.74
N GLY A 454 -1.46 -18.85 -18.79
CA GLY A 454 -2.13 -20.15 -18.78
C GLY A 454 -3.42 -20.13 -17.96
N VAL A 455 -4.05 -21.30 -17.84
CA VAL A 455 -5.21 -21.51 -16.97
C VAL A 455 -4.78 -22.25 -15.71
N ASP A 456 -5.13 -21.71 -14.56
CA ASP A 456 -5.08 -22.39 -13.25
C ASP A 456 -6.08 -23.54 -13.28
N SER A 457 -5.60 -24.78 -13.34
CA SER A 457 -6.43 -25.98 -13.48
C SER A 457 -7.30 -26.29 -12.26
N VAL A 458 -7.01 -25.71 -11.10
CA VAL A 458 -7.80 -25.87 -9.86
C VAL A 458 -8.92 -24.84 -9.80
N LYS A 459 -8.68 -23.62 -10.31
CA LYS A 459 -9.65 -22.50 -10.27
C LYS A 459 -10.33 -22.20 -11.60
N ASN A 460 -9.95 -22.90 -12.68
CA ASN A 460 -10.44 -22.75 -14.06
C ASN A 460 -10.48 -21.29 -14.56
N ARG A 461 -9.39 -20.55 -14.34
CA ARG A 461 -9.27 -19.11 -14.67
C ARG A 461 -7.89 -18.76 -15.18
N LEU A 462 -7.76 -17.65 -15.91
CA LEU A 462 -6.46 -17.16 -16.40
C LEU A 462 -5.54 -16.75 -15.24
N GLU A 463 -4.27 -17.10 -15.39
CA GLU A 463 -3.17 -16.80 -14.46
C GLU A 463 -1.82 -16.61 -15.19
N LEU A 464 -0.86 -16.01 -14.49
CA LEU A 464 0.55 -15.96 -14.91
C LEU A 464 1.40 -16.93 -14.08
N PHE A 465 2.31 -17.63 -14.76
CA PHE A 465 3.16 -18.68 -14.18
C PHE A 465 4.63 -18.41 -14.53
N PRO A 466 5.59 -18.60 -13.60
CA PRO A 466 7.01 -18.41 -13.92
C PRO A 466 7.50 -19.56 -14.81
N ALA A 467 8.10 -19.25 -15.96
CA ALA A 467 8.41 -20.25 -17.00
C ALA A 467 9.37 -21.38 -16.55
N ASP A 468 10.16 -21.16 -15.50
CA ASP A 468 11.04 -22.18 -14.91
C ASP A 468 10.30 -23.22 -14.05
N ALA A 469 9.08 -22.94 -13.56
CA ALA A 469 8.27 -23.94 -12.87
C ALA A 469 7.89 -25.11 -13.83
N THR A 470 7.63 -24.79 -15.09
CA THR A 470 7.34 -25.78 -16.15
C THR A 470 8.51 -26.75 -16.38
N LYS A 471 9.76 -26.33 -16.12
CA LYS A 471 10.95 -27.18 -16.25
C LYS A 471 11.15 -28.14 -15.08
N LEU A 472 10.60 -27.81 -13.90
CA LEU A 472 10.70 -28.64 -12.70
C LEU A 472 9.70 -29.80 -12.71
N ALA A 473 8.55 -29.63 -13.37
CA ALA A 473 7.51 -30.66 -13.47
C ALA A 473 7.64 -31.58 -14.72
N GLN A 474 8.78 -31.51 -15.41
CA GLN A 474 9.16 -32.41 -16.52
C GLN A 474 10.37 -33.29 -16.16
N LYS A 475 10.65 -33.42 -14.86
CA LYS A 475 11.68 -34.29 -14.26
C LYS A 475 11.05 -35.16 -13.17
#